data_AF-A0A7Y5Z0Y1-F1
#
_entry.id   AF-A0A7Y5Z0Y1-F1
#
_cell.length_a   1.000
_cell.length_b   1.000
_cell.length_c   1.000
_cell.angle_alpha   90.00
_cell.angle_beta   90.00
_cell.angle_gamma   90.00
#
_symmetry.space_group_name_H-M   'P 1'
#
loop_
_entity.id
_entity.type
_entity.pdbx_description
1 polymer ?
#
loop_
_entity_poly.entity_id
_entity_poly.type
_entity_poly.pdbx_seq_one_letter_code
_entity_poly.pdbx_strand_id
1 'polypeptide(L)'
;MSRPWVGLIGAGGAVGGAALAQLLEYPELRVRAGQRRPQSWPEGVEGYALDLFDDLALAQFCAGCQVVLNCAGPSWQIGDRVARAAHAVGASYVDAFGNAALLAALQGARQASIIGAGVFPGLSALLPRWLARRGFDRVDSLQIHAGGREHCSPAGGADVLLSALGGFGTPNAQWRDGRVQALMVEPQAQHLPGFPEAVVCSAYLTDELQRLARTLGVAQASFHNVFDHGDIPALISTLCQRLSQDLGALPQAVAQLVQSAELQLLGRRAYYRLTVELSGWRGDQPLRQRAVLSSADSYGLSATVAVCATLQLLDDPAWRGAHWAGDCLAPESVIEALQAGSACQALSIVNLTSATLSLEEEGVL
;
A
#
# COMPACT_ATOMS: atom_id res chain seq x y z
N MET A 1 -20.16 6.33 -27.43
CA MET A 1 -20.49 6.48 -26.00
C MET A 1 -19.62 7.61 -25.45
N SER A 2 -20.10 8.41 -24.48
CA SER A 2 -19.29 9.47 -23.89
C SER A 2 -18.12 8.89 -23.10
N ARG A 3 -16.92 9.46 -23.26
CA ARG A 3 -15.72 9.10 -22.48
C ARG A 3 -15.99 9.23 -20.97
N PRO A 4 -15.72 8.20 -20.14
CA PRO A 4 -15.99 8.28 -18.72
C PRO A 4 -15.05 9.26 -18.02
N TRP A 5 -15.58 9.94 -17.01
CA TRP A 5 -14.89 10.83 -16.09
C TRP A 5 -14.40 10.06 -14.87
N VAL A 6 -13.09 10.16 -14.62
CA VAL A 6 -12.43 9.76 -13.37
C VAL A 6 -12.14 11.02 -12.56
N GLY A 7 -12.71 11.12 -11.37
CA GLY A 7 -12.39 12.16 -10.40
C GLY A 7 -11.21 11.73 -9.54
N LEU A 8 -10.04 12.31 -9.72
CA LEU A 8 -8.83 12.01 -8.95
C LEU A 8 -8.61 13.06 -7.86
N ILE A 9 -8.71 12.66 -6.60
CA ILE A 9 -8.51 13.52 -5.43
C ILE A 9 -7.10 13.32 -4.87
N GLY A 10 -6.44 14.42 -4.49
CA GLY A 10 -5.04 14.40 -4.08
C GLY A 10 -4.09 14.31 -5.27
N ALA A 11 -4.54 14.75 -6.45
CA ALA A 11 -3.84 14.60 -7.74
C ALA A 11 -2.47 15.30 -7.82
N GLY A 12 -2.15 16.19 -6.87
CA GLY A 12 -0.82 16.80 -6.74
C GLY A 12 0.08 16.19 -5.66
N GLY A 13 -0.38 15.15 -4.96
CA GLY A 13 0.41 14.39 -4.01
C GLY A 13 1.31 13.35 -4.70
N ALA A 14 2.12 12.63 -3.92
CA ALA A 14 3.05 11.64 -4.47
C ALA A 14 2.33 10.48 -5.19
N VAL A 15 1.35 9.84 -4.53
CA VAL A 15 0.53 8.79 -5.15
C VAL A 15 -0.40 9.36 -6.23
N GLY A 16 -1.10 10.46 -5.94
CA GLY A 16 -2.05 11.05 -6.87
C GLY A 16 -1.40 11.58 -8.15
N GLY A 17 -0.20 12.17 -8.07
CA GLY A 17 0.54 12.64 -9.25
C GLY A 17 0.98 11.47 -10.14
N ALA A 18 1.46 10.38 -9.54
CA ALA A 18 1.78 9.16 -10.29
C ALA A 18 0.52 8.52 -10.91
N ALA A 19 -0.60 8.49 -10.17
CA ALA A 19 -1.87 7.99 -10.70
C ALA A 19 -2.41 8.85 -11.84
N LEU A 20 -2.26 10.18 -11.75
CA LEU A 20 -2.63 11.10 -12.83
C LEU A 20 -1.83 10.79 -14.09
N ALA A 21 -0.51 10.64 -13.98
CA ALA A 21 0.34 10.31 -15.12
C ALA A 21 -0.11 9.01 -15.80
N GLN A 22 -0.42 7.97 -15.03
CA GLN A 22 -0.88 6.69 -15.56
C GLN A 22 -2.28 6.76 -16.16
N LEU A 23 -3.23 7.46 -15.52
CA LEU A 23 -4.59 7.63 -16.07
C LEU A 23 -4.60 8.36 -17.42
N LEU A 24 -3.63 9.24 -17.66
CA LEU A 24 -3.49 9.96 -18.93
C LEU A 24 -2.98 9.09 -20.08
N GLU A 25 -2.47 7.89 -19.80
CA GLU A 25 -2.12 6.90 -20.83
C GLU A 25 -3.36 6.24 -21.46
N TYR A 26 -4.55 6.46 -20.89
CA TYR A 26 -5.83 5.93 -21.35
C TYR A 26 -6.63 7.01 -22.11
N PRO A 27 -6.48 7.12 -23.45
CA PRO A 27 -7.07 8.19 -24.26
C PRO A 27 -8.60 8.13 -24.37
N GLU A 28 -9.25 7.13 -23.78
CA GLU A 28 -10.70 7.02 -23.62
C GLU A 28 -11.19 7.65 -22.31
N LEU A 29 -10.33 7.91 -21.33
CA LEU A 29 -10.72 8.49 -20.04
C LEU A 29 -10.65 10.01 -20.04
N ARG A 30 -11.54 10.68 -19.31
CA ARG A 30 -11.41 12.10 -18.97
C ARG A 30 -11.05 12.19 -17.49
N VAL A 31 -10.05 13.01 -17.15
CA VAL A 31 -9.60 13.13 -15.77
C VAL A 31 -9.95 14.51 -15.21
N ARG A 32 -10.64 14.50 -14.08
CA ARG A 32 -10.86 15.66 -13.23
C ARG A 32 -9.95 15.57 -12.02
N ALA A 33 -9.05 16.53 -11.85
CA ALA A 33 -8.02 16.50 -10.83
C ALA A 33 -8.33 17.48 -9.70
N GLY A 34 -8.48 16.97 -8.48
CA GLY A 34 -8.74 17.74 -7.26
C GLY A 34 -7.50 17.82 -6.39
N GLN A 35 -7.11 19.03 -6.00
CA GLN A 35 -6.01 19.25 -5.06
C GLN A 35 -6.31 20.43 -4.14
N ARG A 36 -5.85 20.35 -2.89
CA ARG A 36 -6.12 21.40 -1.89
C ARG A 36 -5.57 22.77 -2.28
N ARG A 37 -4.42 22.81 -2.94
CA ARG A 37 -3.79 24.04 -3.42
C ARG A 37 -3.93 24.14 -4.94
N PRO A 38 -4.22 25.32 -5.49
CA PRO A 38 -4.20 25.53 -6.93
C PRO A 38 -2.83 25.15 -7.52
N GLN A 39 -2.84 24.48 -8.67
CA GLN A 39 -1.63 24.15 -9.43
C GLN A 39 -1.96 24.02 -10.93
N SER A 40 -0.92 24.06 -11.75
CA SER A 40 -1.04 23.81 -13.19
C SER A 40 -1.25 22.33 -13.47
N TRP A 41 -2.13 22.02 -14.42
CA TRP A 41 -2.44 20.65 -14.84
C TRP A 41 -2.02 20.43 -16.29
N PRO A 42 -1.73 19.17 -16.68
CA PRO A 42 -1.55 18.81 -18.09
C PRO A 42 -2.76 19.20 -18.95
N GLU A 43 -2.53 19.38 -20.24
CA GLU A 43 -3.61 19.64 -21.20
C GLU A 43 -4.65 18.52 -21.18
N GLY A 44 -5.94 18.89 -21.23
CA GLY A 44 -7.06 17.93 -21.19
C GLY A 44 -7.48 17.47 -19.79
N VAL A 45 -6.76 17.87 -18.73
CA VAL A 45 -7.15 17.63 -17.33
C VAL A 45 -8.00 18.79 -16.80
N GLU A 46 -9.15 18.47 -16.20
CA GLU A 46 -10.00 19.48 -15.55
C GLU A 46 -9.57 19.66 -14.09
N GLY A 47 -8.89 20.77 -13.78
CA GLY A 47 -8.34 21.04 -12.45
C GLY A 47 -9.28 21.75 -11.50
N TYR A 48 -9.29 21.33 -10.22
CA TYR A 48 -10.06 21.94 -9.14
C TYR A 48 -9.20 22.18 -7.90
N ALA A 49 -9.28 23.40 -7.37
CA ALA A 49 -8.91 23.65 -5.98
C ALA A 49 -10.01 23.05 -5.09
N LEU A 50 -9.67 22.05 -4.30
CA LEU A 50 -10.64 21.23 -3.56
C LEU A 50 -10.24 21.10 -2.10
N ASP A 51 -11.02 21.71 -1.21
CA ASP A 51 -11.02 21.35 0.21
C ASP A 51 -12.00 20.21 0.42
N LEU A 52 -11.51 19.09 0.95
CA LEU A 52 -12.35 17.92 1.20
C LEU A 52 -13.35 18.16 2.33
N PHE A 53 -13.15 19.17 3.19
CA PHE A 53 -14.07 19.50 4.27
C PHE A 53 -15.14 20.52 3.86
N ASP A 54 -15.11 21.00 2.61
CA ASP A 54 -16.23 21.71 2.00
C ASP A 54 -17.13 20.71 1.26
N ASP A 55 -18.21 20.31 1.92
CA ASP A 55 -19.14 19.30 1.38
C ASP A 55 -19.76 19.71 0.03
N LEU A 56 -19.97 21.01 -0.21
CA LEU A 56 -20.55 21.49 -1.46
C LEU A 56 -19.52 21.41 -2.59
N ALA A 57 -18.29 21.87 -2.34
CA ALA A 57 -17.20 21.77 -3.31
C ALA A 57 -16.89 20.31 -3.66
N LEU A 58 -16.90 19.42 -2.65
CA LEU A 58 -16.68 17.99 -2.85
C LEU A 58 -17.81 17.33 -3.67
N ALA A 59 -19.07 17.66 -3.39
CA ALA A 59 -20.19 17.16 -4.17
C ALA A 59 -20.13 17.65 -5.64
N GLN A 60 -19.79 18.91 -5.86
CA GLN A 60 -19.60 19.47 -7.20
C GLN A 60 -18.45 18.79 -7.95
N PHE A 61 -17.35 18.51 -7.26
CA PHE A 61 -16.22 17.79 -7.83
C PHE A 61 -16.63 16.37 -8.29
N CYS A 62 -17.36 15.63 -7.45
CA CYS A 62 -17.80 14.28 -7.76
C CYS A 62 -18.87 14.22 -8.87
N ALA A 63 -19.67 15.27 -9.04
CA ALA A 63 -20.79 15.28 -9.97
C ALA A 63 -20.36 14.95 -11.41
N GLY A 64 -20.99 13.91 -11.98
CA GLY A 64 -20.73 13.44 -13.35
C GLY A 64 -19.55 12.48 -13.50
N CYS A 65 -18.77 12.23 -12.45
CA CYS A 65 -17.75 11.17 -12.42
C CYS A 65 -18.40 9.79 -12.42
N GLN A 66 -17.77 8.83 -13.09
CA GLN A 66 -18.14 7.41 -13.01
C GLN A 66 -17.41 6.71 -11.87
N VAL A 67 -16.14 7.07 -11.65
CA VAL A 67 -15.33 6.61 -10.52
C VAL A 67 -14.62 7.81 -9.89
N VAL A 68 -14.58 7.83 -8.56
CA VAL A 68 -13.77 8.78 -7.80
C VAL A 68 -12.63 8.01 -7.13
N LEU A 69 -11.40 8.31 -7.52
CA LEU A 69 -10.17 7.78 -6.94
C LEU A 69 -9.62 8.77 -5.90
N ASN A 70 -9.62 8.35 -4.64
CA ASN A 70 -9.04 9.08 -3.53
C ASN A 70 -7.58 8.67 -3.28
N CYS A 71 -6.66 9.60 -3.54
CA CYS A 71 -5.25 9.52 -3.18
C CYS A 71 -4.85 10.61 -2.16
N ALA A 72 -5.83 11.29 -1.55
CA ALA A 72 -5.55 12.30 -0.53
C ALA A 72 -5.34 11.65 0.84
N GLY A 73 -4.48 12.27 1.64
CA GLY A 73 -4.33 11.97 3.05
C GLY A 73 -4.25 13.25 3.90
N PRO A 74 -4.23 13.12 5.23
CA PRO A 74 -4.16 11.85 5.96
C PRO A 74 -5.50 11.11 5.98
N SER A 75 -5.46 9.82 5.70
CA SER A 75 -6.63 8.95 5.47
C SER A 75 -7.57 8.92 6.68
N TRP A 76 -7.00 8.87 7.89
CA TRP A 76 -7.77 8.88 9.15
C TRP A 76 -8.58 10.16 9.37
N GLN A 77 -8.11 11.32 8.90
CA GLN A 77 -8.84 12.58 9.04
C GLN A 77 -9.92 12.75 7.96
N ILE A 78 -9.71 12.16 6.79
CA ILE A 78 -10.66 12.19 5.69
C ILE A 78 -11.85 11.27 5.99
N GLY A 79 -11.60 10.06 6.52
CA GLY A 79 -12.65 9.09 6.84
C GLY A 79 -13.43 8.66 5.58
N ASP A 80 -14.75 8.53 5.72
CA ASP A 80 -15.66 8.10 4.63
C ASP A 80 -16.20 9.25 3.78
N ARG A 81 -15.78 10.49 4.04
CA ARG A 81 -16.36 11.71 3.44
C ARG A 81 -16.36 11.69 1.91
N VAL A 82 -15.23 11.32 1.32
CA VAL A 82 -15.09 11.25 -0.15
C VAL A 82 -15.99 10.16 -0.72
N ALA A 83 -16.01 9.00 -0.09
CA ALA A 83 -16.83 7.88 -0.51
C ALA A 83 -18.33 8.24 -0.46
N ARG A 84 -18.78 8.91 0.61
CA ARG A 84 -20.15 9.42 0.73
C ARG A 84 -20.50 10.40 -0.39
N ALA A 85 -19.62 11.35 -0.70
CA ALA A 85 -19.85 12.31 -1.77
C ALA A 85 -19.90 11.65 -3.15
N ALA A 86 -18.99 10.71 -3.43
CA ALA A 86 -18.99 9.91 -4.65
C ALA A 86 -20.27 9.08 -4.80
N HIS A 87 -20.67 8.38 -3.73
CA HIS A 87 -21.86 7.54 -3.75
C HIS A 87 -23.16 8.35 -3.91
N ALA A 88 -23.23 9.55 -3.32
CA ALA A 88 -24.40 10.43 -3.41
C ALA A 88 -24.71 10.86 -4.86
N VAL A 89 -23.69 10.95 -5.72
CA VAL A 89 -23.84 11.24 -7.16
C VAL A 89 -23.87 9.98 -8.04
N GLY A 90 -23.84 8.80 -7.42
CA GLY A 90 -23.89 7.51 -8.10
C GLY A 90 -22.54 7.01 -8.65
N ALA A 91 -21.42 7.68 -8.33
CA ALA A 91 -20.10 7.25 -8.73
C ALA A 91 -19.61 6.08 -7.85
N SER A 92 -18.80 5.20 -8.44
CA SER A 92 -18.04 4.20 -7.66
C SER A 92 -16.83 4.86 -7.00
N TYR A 93 -16.25 4.20 -5.99
CA TYR A 93 -15.21 4.75 -5.16
C TYR A 93 -13.95 3.87 -5.12
N VAL A 94 -12.77 4.49 -5.24
CA VAL A 94 -11.49 3.83 -5.00
C VAL A 94 -10.71 4.60 -3.95
N ASP A 95 -10.09 3.91 -2.99
CA ASP A 95 -9.20 4.52 -2.01
C ASP A 95 -7.82 3.84 -2.03
N ALA A 96 -6.76 4.63 -2.20
CA ALA A 96 -5.39 4.13 -2.26
C ALA A 96 -4.90 3.53 -0.94
N PHE A 97 -5.46 3.94 0.22
CA PHE A 97 -5.01 3.47 1.53
C PHE A 97 -6.06 2.62 2.24
N GLY A 98 -7.23 3.19 2.54
CA GLY A 98 -8.31 2.53 3.26
C GLY A 98 -7.95 2.04 4.69
N ASN A 99 -8.98 1.77 5.49
CA ASN A 99 -8.84 1.11 6.78
C ASN A 99 -10.12 0.34 7.14
N ALA A 100 -10.09 -0.44 8.22
CA ALA A 100 -11.24 -1.25 8.63
C ALA A 100 -12.49 -0.40 8.94
N ALA A 101 -12.31 0.81 9.49
CA ALA A 101 -13.40 1.73 9.76
C ALA A 101 -14.09 2.24 8.49
N LEU A 102 -13.30 2.57 7.46
CA LEU A 102 -13.79 2.95 6.14
C LEU A 102 -14.54 1.77 5.50
N LEU A 103 -14.00 0.56 5.55
CA LEU A 103 -14.71 -0.60 5.02
C LEU A 103 -16.07 -0.77 5.70
N ALA A 104 -16.11 -0.69 7.03
CA ALA A 104 -17.34 -0.81 7.81
C ALA A 104 -18.35 0.28 7.45
N ALA A 105 -17.90 1.53 7.26
CA ALA A 105 -18.76 2.63 6.83
C ALA A 105 -19.36 2.43 5.43
N LEU A 106 -18.70 1.65 4.57
CA LEU A 106 -19.15 1.36 3.21
C LEU A 106 -19.97 0.06 3.11
N GLN A 107 -20.11 -0.71 4.20
CA GLN A 107 -20.93 -1.91 4.19
C GLN A 107 -22.40 -1.58 3.91
N GLY A 108 -22.99 -2.29 2.96
CA GLY A 108 -24.38 -2.06 2.53
C GLY A 108 -24.57 -0.89 1.57
N ALA A 109 -23.50 -0.16 1.21
CA ALA A 109 -23.57 0.84 0.15
C ALA A 109 -23.95 0.18 -1.20
N ARG A 110 -24.80 0.87 -1.97
CA ARG A 110 -25.22 0.40 -3.30
C ARG A 110 -24.10 0.52 -4.32
N GLN A 111 -23.35 1.63 -4.26
CA GLN A 111 -22.24 1.90 -5.15
C GLN A 111 -21.04 1.02 -4.81
N ALA A 112 -20.28 0.68 -5.85
CA ALA A 112 -19.10 -0.16 -5.71
C ALA A 112 -17.96 0.63 -5.05
N SER A 113 -17.21 -0.05 -4.19
CA SER A 113 -15.98 0.51 -3.63
C SER A 113 -14.84 -0.50 -3.61
N ILE A 114 -13.63 -0.05 -3.96
CA ILE A 114 -12.39 -0.81 -3.75
C ILE A 114 -11.44 0.05 -2.90
N ILE A 115 -11.10 -0.44 -1.71
CA ILE A 115 -10.22 0.30 -0.79
C ILE A 115 -8.92 -0.46 -0.55
N GLY A 116 -7.90 0.24 -0.06
CA GLY A 116 -6.58 -0.36 0.12
C GLY A 116 -5.93 -0.76 -1.19
N ALA A 117 -6.11 0.09 -2.21
CA ALA A 117 -5.53 -0.07 -3.52
C ALA A 117 -4.13 0.59 -3.59
N GLY A 118 -3.24 0.25 -2.65
CA GLY A 118 -1.89 0.79 -2.57
C GLY A 118 -0.83 -0.32 -2.53
N VAL A 119 0.37 0.01 -2.08
CA VAL A 119 1.38 -1.02 -1.79
C VAL A 119 1.03 -1.79 -0.51
N PHE A 120 0.68 -1.06 0.54
CA PHE A 120 0.33 -1.60 1.84
C PHE A 120 -0.71 -0.71 2.49
N PRO A 121 -2.00 -1.13 2.51
CA PRO A 121 -2.52 -2.41 1.99
C PRO A 121 -2.62 -2.46 0.45
N GLY A 122 -2.80 -3.66 -0.12
CA GLY A 122 -3.00 -3.89 -1.56
C GLY A 122 -1.96 -4.83 -2.17
N LEU A 123 -0.87 -4.27 -2.71
CA LEU A 123 0.19 -5.04 -3.37
C LEU A 123 0.83 -6.10 -2.46
N SER A 124 0.93 -5.79 -1.18
CA SER A 124 1.39 -6.70 -0.12
C SER A 124 0.51 -7.94 0.05
N ALA A 125 -0.74 -7.93 -0.42
CA ALA A 125 -1.56 -9.13 -0.56
C ALA A 125 -1.58 -9.69 -1.99
N LEU A 126 -1.53 -8.83 -3.01
CA LEU A 126 -1.58 -9.26 -4.41
C LEU A 126 -0.33 -10.02 -4.85
N LEU A 127 0.87 -9.55 -4.50
CA LEU A 127 2.12 -10.20 -4.91
C LEU A 127 2.26 -11.62 -4.33
N PRO A 128 1.96 -11.88 -3.03
CA PRO A 128 1.91 -13.25 -2.51
C PRO A 128 0.85 -14.13 -3.18
N ARG A 129 -0.35 -13.60 -3.47
CA ARG A 129 -1.40 -14.37 -4.16
C ARG A 129 -0.95 -14.77 -5.57
N TRP A 130 -0.33 -13.84 -6.30
CA TRP A 130 0.23 -14.11 -7.62
C TRP A 130 1.34 -15.17 -7.57
N LEU A 131 2.28 -15.05 -6.62
CA LEU A 131 3.38 -16.02 -6.48
C LEU A 131 2.86 -17.42 -6.11
N ALA A 132 1.90 -17.49 -5.18
CA ALA A 132 1.27 -18.75 -4.77
C ALA A 132 0.60 -19.46 -5.95
N ARG A 133 -0.26 -18.74 -6.71
CA ARG A 133 -1.01 -19.30 -7.85
C ARG A 133 -0.13 -19.83 -8.98
N ARG A 134 1.07 -19.28 -9.13
CA ARG A 134 1.98 -19.64 -10.21
C ARG A 134 2.74 -20.94 -9.96
N GLY A 135 3.03 -21.25 -8.70
CA GLY A 135 4.05 -22.24 -8.35
C GLY A 135 3.66 -23.28 -7.31
N PHE A 136 2.60 -23.05 -6.53
CA PHE A 136 2.29 -23.83 -5.35
C PHE A 136 0.90 -24.48 -5.42
N ASP A 137 0.84 -25.77 -5.09
CA ASP A 137 -0.43 -26.45 -4.81
C ASP A 137 -0.84 -26.23 -3.35
N ARG A 138 0.15 -26.07 -2.46
CA ARG A 138 -0.04 -25.71 -1.04
C ARG A 138 1.07 -24.79 -0.59
N VAL A 139 0.71 -23.76 0.17
CA VAL A 139 1.68 -22.86 0.83
C VAL A 139 1.64 -23.14 2.34
N ASP A 140 2.80 -23.37 2.94
CA ASP A 140 2.93 -23.64 4.38
C ASP A 140 3.30 -22.37 5.16
N SER A 141 4.17 -21.52 4.58
CA SER A 141 4.60 -20.26 5.20
C SER A 141 4.73 -19.10 4.22
N LEU A 142 4.52 -17.89 4.74
CA LEU A 142 4.65 -16.61 4.05
C LEU A 142 5.48 -15.64 4.89
N GLN A 143 6.49 -15.03 4.28
CA GLN A 143 7.22 -13.91 4.87
C GLN A 143 7.24 -12.74 3.90
N ILE A 144 6.92 -11.55 4.41
CA ILE A 144 6.96 -10.30 3.64
C ILE A 144 7.92 -9.34 4.32
N HIS A 145 8.82 -8.75 3.53
CA HIS A 145 9.58 -7.58 3.95
C HIS A 145 9.26 -6.42 3.02
N ALA A 146 8.91 -5.27 3.59
CA ALA A 146 8.46 -4.11 2.82
C ALA A 146 9.09 -2.84 3.39
N GLY A 147 9.73 -2.05 2.53
CA GLY A 147 10.31 -0.77 2.93
C GLY A 147 11.59 -0.44 2.19
N GLY A 148 12.36 0.48 2.75
CA GLY A 148 13.57 0.99 2.14
C GLY A 148 13.87 2.42 2.59
N ARG A 149 14.51 3.17 1.69
CA ARG A 149 14.88 4.57 1.90
C ARG A 149 14.21 5.40 0.82
N GLU A 150 13.15 6.11 1.16
CA GLU A 150 12.39 6.91 0.22
C GLU A 150 11.93 8.24 0.83
N HIS A 151 11.46 9.15 -0.01
CA HIS A 151 10.85 10.40 0.45
C HIS A 151 9.61 10.12 1.28
N CYS A 152 9.45 10.84 2.39
CA CYS A 152 8.25 10.78 3.20
C CYS A 152 7.35 11.98 2.88
N SER A 153 6.22 11.74 2.22
CA SER A 153 5.24 12.82 2.01
C SER A 153 4.57 13.20 3.35
N PRO A 154 4.17 14.46 3.57
CA PRO A 154 3.48 14.84 4.80
C PRO A 154 2.20 14.04 5.07
N ALA A 155 1.46 13.67 4.01
CA ALA A 155 0.28 12.82 4.13
C ALA A 155 0.66 11.39 4.55
N GLY A 156 1.67 10.79 3.90
CA GLY A 156 2.17 9.46 4.26
C GLY A 156 2.75 9.40 5.68
N GLY A 157 3.52 10.42 6.08
CA GLY A 157 4.05 10.51 7.44
C GLY A 157 2.95 10.63 8.51
N ALA A 158 1.89 11.38 8.22
CA ALA A 158 0.71 11.42 9.10
C ALA A 158 -0.01 10.08 9.13
N ASP A 159 -0.16 9.40 7.99
CA ASP A 159 -0.79 8.08 7.93
C ASP A 159 0.02 7.02 8.68
N VAL A 160 1.35 7.05 8.63
CA VAL A 160 2.21 6.17 9.45
C VAL A 160 1.93 6.37 10.94
N LEU A 161 1.95 7.63 11.42
CA LEU A 161 1.78 7.94 12.83
C LEU A 161 0.35 7.65 13.32
N LEU A 162 -0.66 8.04 12.55
CA LEU A 162 -2.07 7.82 12.90
C LEU A 162 -2.45 6.33 12.82
N SER A 163 -1.90 5.59 11.87
CA SER A 163 -2.15 4.14 11.75
C SER A 163 -1.52 3.36 12.90
N ALA A 164 -0.33 3.76 13.34
CA ALA A 164 0.30 3.18 14.53
C ALA A 164 -0.55 3.43 15.80
N LEU A 165 -1.13 4.62 15.96
CA LEU A 165 -2.01 4.95 17.08
C LEU A 165 -3.39 4.30 16.99
N GLY A 166 -3.94 4.22 15.78
CA GLY A 166 -5.28 3.73 15.50
C GLY A 166 -5.40 2.20 15.42
N GLY A 167 -4.31 1.46 15.72
CA GLY A 167 -4.33 0.00 15.76
C GLY A 167 -4.47 -0.65 14.38
N PHE A 168 -3.90 -0.05 13.33
CA PHE A 168 -3.91 -0.62 11.97
C PHE A 168 -3.26 -2.02 11.88
N GLY A 169 -2.35 -2.31 12.81
CA GLY A 169 -1.72 -3.60 12.99
C GLY A 169 -1.13 -3.75 14.40
N THR A 170 -0.70 -4.97 14.72
CA THR A 170 -0.11 -5.34 16.00
C THR A 170 1.41 -5.41 15.86
N PRO A 171 2.18 -4.54 16.56
CA PRO A 171 3.64 -4.61 16.55
C PRO A 171 4.14 -5.88 17.23
N ASN A 172 5.33 -6.35 16.81
CA ASN A 172 5.99 -7.54 17.35
C ASN A 172 5.08 -8.77 17.36
N ALA A 173 4.33 -8.97 16.28
CA ALA A 173 3.41 -10.09 16.14
C ALA A 173 3.50 -10.73 14.76
N GLN A 174 3.05 -11.97 14.71
CA GLN A 174 2.92 -12.79 13.51
C GLN A 174 1.63 -13.61 13.56
N TRP A 175 1.23 -14.13 12.41
CA TRP A 175 0.17 -15.12 12.33
C TRP A 175 0.77 -16.53 12.44
N ARG A 176 0.22 -17.35 13.32
CA ARG A 176 0.60 -18.76 13.46
C ARG A 176 -0.58 -19.62 13.89
N ASP A 177 -0.86 -20.67 13.10
CA ASP A 177 -1.84 -21.71 13.37
C ASP A 177 -3.23 -21.16 13.75
N GLY A 178 -3.70 -20.18 12.97
CA GLY A 178 -5.02 -19.56 13.19
C GLY A 178 -5.04 -18.42 14.21
N ARG A 179 -3.89 -18.04 14.78
CA ARG A 179 -3.81 -17.12 15.93
C ARG A 179 -2.74 -16.05 15.74
N VAL A 180 -2.95 -14.90 16.38
CA VAL A 180 -1.93 -13.87 16.56
C VAL A 180 -0.97 -14.34 17.66
N GLN A 181 0.33 -14.34 17.36
CA GLN A 181 1.39 -14.70 18.31
C GLN A 181 2.48 -13.63 18.33
N ALA A 182 3.16 -13.49 19.46
CA ALA A 182 4.30 -12.59 19.55
C ALA A 182 5.45 -13.04 18.63
N LEU A 183 6.11 -12.06 18.01
CA LEU A 183 7.33 -12.22 17.23
C LEU A 183 8.26 -11.06 17.58
N MET A 184 9.26 -11.34 18.39
CA MET A 184 10.30 -10.36 18.70
C MET A 184 11.36 -10.42 17.61
N VAL A 185 11.58 -9.28 16.97
CA VAL A 185 12.67 -9.09 16.02
C VAL A 185 13.64 -8.11 16.67
N GLU A 186 14.90 -8.54 16.80
CA GLU A 186 15.93 -7.64 17.30
C GLU A 186 16.16 -6.52 16.28
N PRO A 187 16.20 -5.24 16.70
CA PRO A 187 16.40 -4.11 15.81
C PRO A 187 17.89 -3.97 15.41
N GLN A 188 18.48 -5.06 14.92
CA GLN A 188 19.86 -5.11 14.45
C GLN A 188 19.90 -4.95 12.93
N ALA A 189 20.93 -4.26 12.45
CA ALA A 189 21.22 -4.17 11.03
C ALA A 189 21.58 -5.55 10.48
N GLN A 190 20.89 -5.98 9.43
CA GLN A 190 21.07 -7.28 8.78
C GLN A 190 21.00 -7.14 7.25
N HIS A 191 21.70 -8.00 6.53
CA HIS A 191 21.61 -8.06 5.08
C HIS A 191 20.43 -8.93 4.65
N LEU A 192 19.39 -8.29 4.12
CA LEU A 192 18.23 -9.00 3.59
C LEU A 192 18.34 -9.20 2.07
N PRO A 193 17.92 -10.36 1.55
CA PRO A 193 17.90 -10.60 0.11
C PRO A 193 17.05 -9.59 -0.64
N GLY A 194 17.61 -9.00 -1.71
CA GLY A 194 16.96 -7.98 -2.53
C GLY A 194 17.15 -6.54 -2.05
N PHE A 195 17.67 -6.34 -0.84
CA PHE A 195 18.03 -5.03 -0.32
C PHE A 195 19.48 -4.68 -0.69
N PRO A 196 19.77 -3.44 -1.11
CA PRO A 196 21.10 -3.05 -1.56
C PRO A 196 22.11 -2.87 -0.41
N GLU A 197 21.63 -2.67 0.82
CA GLU A 197 22.41 -2.33 2.00
C GLU A 197 21.89 -3.12 3.21
N ALA A 198 22.62 -3.07 4.33
CA ALA A 198 22.11 -3.61 5.59
C ALA A 198 20.92 -2.78 6.09
N VAL A 199 19.92 -3.44 6.65
CA VAL A 199 18.64 -2.84 7.03
C VAL A 199 18.19 -3.31 8.42
N VAL A 200 17.31 -2.54 9.05
CA VAL A 200 16.67 -2.88 10.32
C VAL A 200 15.21 -3.26 10.06
N CYS A 201 14.72 -4.29 10.74
CA CYS A 201 13.35 -4.78 10.58
C CYS A 201 12.54 -4.64 11.86
N SER A 202 11.23 -4.43 11.71
CA SER A 202 10.27 -4.59 12.80
C SER A 202 9.06 -5.40 12.35
N ALA A 203 8.71 -6.43 13.13
CA ALA A 203 7.52 -7.23 12.85
C ALA A 203 6.26 -6.41 13.12
N TYR A 204 5.31 -6.46 12.18
CA TYR A 204 4.06 -5.72 12.25
C TYR A 204 2.93 -6.49 11.57
N LEU A 205 2.09 -7.14 12.37
CA LEU A 205 0.99 -7.96 11.86
C LEU A 205 -0.25 -7.11 11.58
N THR A 206 -0.70 -7.06 10.33
CA THR A 206 -1.94 -6.36 9.97
C THR A 206 -3.13 -7.29 9.78
N ASP A 207 -4.33 -6.72 9.79
CA ASP A 207 -5.55 -7.44 9.41
C ASP A 207 -5.50 -7.96 7.97
N GLU A 208 -4.83 -7.24 7.06
CA GLU A 208 -4.61 -7.71 5.69
C GLU A 208 -3.77 -9.00 5.68
N LEU A 209 -2.66 -9.06 6.41
CA LEU A 209 -1.85 -10.27 6.47
C LEU A 209 -2.64 -11.44 7.08
N GLN A 210 -3.48 -11.18 8.09
CA GLN A 210 -4.34 -12.22 8.66
C GLN A 210 -5.40 -12.71 7.66
N ARG A 211 -6.03 -11.82 6.89
CA ARG A 211 -6.97 -12.20 5.82
C ARG A 211 -6.26 -13.00 4.74
N LEU A 212 -5.12 -12.51 4.26
CA LEU A 212 -4.28 -13.21 3.28
C LEU A 212 -3.89 -14.60 3.78
N ALA A 213 -3.50 -14.71 5.05
CA ALA A 213 -3.09 -15.98 5.63
C ALA A 213 -4.22 -17.02 5.61
N ARG A 214 -5.44 -16.58 5.96
CA ARG A 214 -6.65 -17.41 5.87
C ARG A 214 -6.99 -17.78 4.43
N THR A 215 -6.90 -16.82 3.49
CA THR A 215 -7.18 -17.02 2.07
C THR A 215 -6.22 -18.02 1.42
N LEU A 216 -4.94 -17.99 1.77
CA LEU A 216 -3.92 -18.92 1.26
C LEU A 216 -3.84 -20.23 2.05
N GLY A 217 -4.53 -20.33 3.20
CA GLY A 217 -4.43 -21.49 4.08
C GLY A 217 -3.05 -21.67 4.74
N VAL A 218 -2.25 -20.60 4.87
CA VAL A 218 -0.90 -20.69 5.43
C VAL A 218 -0.94 -20.80 6.95
N ALA A 219 -0.11 -21.70 7.48
CA ALA A 219 0.01 -21.91 8.91
C ALA A 219 0.79 -20.76 9.56
N GLN A 220 1.83 -20.24 8.89
CA GLN A 220 2.70 -19.19 9.41
C GLN A 220 2.80 -18.01 8.44
N ALA A 221 2.51 -16.80 8.90
CA ALA A 221 2.70 -15.59 8.11
C ALA A 221 3.30 -14.45 8.95
N SER A 222 4.33 -13.80 8.41
CA SER A 222 4.95 -12.64 9.05
C SER A 222 5.18 -11.50 8.06
N PHE A 223 5.03 -10.27 8.55
CA PHE A 223 5.28 -9.04 7.80
C PHE A 223 6.25 -8.19 8.60
N HIS A 224 7.27 -7.69 7.92
CA HIS A 224 8.34 -6.90 8.50
C HIS A 224 8.43 -5.58 7.75
N ASN A 225 8.24 -4.47 8.48
CA ASN A 225 8.64 -3.17 7.99
C ASN A 225 10.16 -3.12 7.94
N VAL A 226 10.71 -2.62 6.83
CA VAL A 226 12.16 -2.49 6.64
C VAL A 226 12.55 -1.03 6.61
N PHE A 227 13.54 -0.70 7.43
CA PHE A 227 14.12 0.63 7.55
C PHE A 227 15.59 0.58 7.22
N ASP A 228 16.09 1.63 6.59
CA ASP A 228 17.51 1.75 6.29
C ASP A 228 18.38 1.91 7.55
N HIS A 229 17.84 2.51 8.62
CA HIS A 229 18.51 2.70 9.91
C HIS A 229 17.53 2.54 11.07
N GLY A 230 18.02 2.13 12.24
CA GLY A 230 17.23 1.93 13.46
C GLY A 230 16.64 3.20 14.08
N ASP A 231 17.16 4.37 13.71
CA ASP A 231 16.70 5.65 14.25
C ASP A 231 15.25 5.99 13.83
N ILE A 232 14.81 5.54 12.65
CA ILE A 232 13.45 5.79 12.15
C ILE A 232 12.38 5.06 12.96
N PRO A 233 12.44 3.73 13.17
CA PRO A 233 11.45 3.05 14.01
C PRO A 233 11.47 3.57 15.46
N ALA A 234 12.64 3.94 16.00
CA ALA A 234 12.74 4.57 17.32
C ALA A 234 12.06 5.96 17.36
N LEU A 235 12.25 6.77 16.32
CA LEU A 235 11.59 8.06 16.15
C LEU A 235 10.07 7.88 16.05
N ILE A 236 9.58 6.97 15.20
CA ILE A 236 8.14 6.69 15.06
C ILE A 236 7.54 6.31 16.42
N SER A 237 8.19 5.41 17.18
CA SER A 237 7.74 5.03 18.52
C SER A 237 7.65 6.22 19.47
N THR A 238 8.68 7.07 19.51
CA THR A 238 8.73 8.27 20.34
C THR A 238 7.63 9.28 19.97
N LEU A 239 7.42 9.49 18.67
CA LEU A 239 6.38 10.39 18.17
C LEU A 239 4.98 9.84 18.48
N CYS A 240 4.75 8.55 18.33
CA CYS A 240 3.48 7.92 18.70
C CYS A 240 3.21 8.06 20.20
N GLN A 241 4.22 7.85 21.05
CA GLN A 241 4.05 8.07 22.49
C GLN A 241 3.64 9.51 22.80
N ARG A 242 4.27 10.51 22.18
CA ARG A 242 3.88 11.92 22.34
C ARG A 242 2.45 12.17 21.86
N LEU A 243 2.09 11.66 20.69
CA LEU A 243 0.77 11.85 20.08
C LEU A 243 -0.36 11.15 20.87
N SER A 244 -0.05 10.06 21.58
CA SER A 244 -1.00 9.43 22.49
C SER A 244 -1.41 10.33 23.66
N GLN A 245 -0.59 11.33 23.99
CA GLN A 245 -0.86 12.33 25.03
C GLN A 245 -1.44 13.63 24.46
N ASP A 246 -0.99 14.03 23.26
CA ASP A 246 -1.43 15.25 22.58
C ASP A 246 -1.46 15.05 21.06
N LEU A 247 -2.65 14.78 20.51
CA LEU A 247 -2.86 14.70 19.05
C LEU A 247 -2.68 16.06 18.34
N GLY A 248 -2.75 17.19 19.07
CA GLY A 248 -2.50 18.52 18.53
C GLY A 248 -1.07 18.70 18.03
N ALA A 249 -0.13 17.88 18.51
CA ALA A 249 1.27 17.87 18.08
C ALA A 249 1.51 17.14 16.75
N LEU A 250 0.47 16.63 16.08
CA LEU A 250 0.59 15.89 14.82
C LEU A 250 1.35 16.67 13.74
N PRO A 251 1.09 17.96 13.45
CA PRO A 251 1.82 18.68 12.41
C PRO A 251 3.33 18.72 12.66
N GLN A 252 3.76 18.92 13.91
CA GLN A 252 5.17 18.95 14.30
C GLN A 252 5.79 17.55 14.23
N ALA A 253 5.06 16.51 14.66
CA ALA A 253 5.52 15.13 14.58
C ALA A 253 5.73 14.69 13.12
N VAL A 254 4.78 15.03 12.23
CA VAL A 254 4.89 14.78 10.79
C VAL A 254 6.11 15.50 10.21
N ALA A 255 6.30 16.78 10.54
CA ALA A 255 7.45 17.54 10.07
C ALA A 255 8.79 16.92 10.52
N GLN A 256 8.88 16.43 11.76
CA GLN A 256 10.06 15.73 12.28
C GLN A 256 10.34 14.44 11.53
N LEU A 257 9.31 13.62 11.26
CA LEU A 257 9.45 12.37 10.51
C LEU A 257 9.87 12.62 9.05
N VAL A 258 9.23 13.59 8.39
CA VAL A 258 9.58 13.99 7.02
C VAL A 258 11.03 14.47 6.94
N GLN A 259 11.44 15.36 7.84
CA GLN A 259 12.81 15.84 7.89
C GLN A 259 13.81 14.70 8.10
N SER A 260 13.49 13.75 8.98
CA SER A 260 14.36 12.60 9.23
C SER A 260 14.52 11.72 7.99
N ALA A 261 13.45 11.45 7.25
CA ALA A 261 13.51 10.71 5.98
C ALA A 261 14.36 11.45 4.93
N GLU A 262 14.22 12.77 4.80
CA GLU A 262 15.04 13.57 3.86
C GLU A 262 16.53 13.55 4.23
N LEU A 263 16.86 13.58 5.52
CA LEU A 263 18.25 13.48 5.97
C LEU A 263 18.89 12.14 5.57
N GLN A 264 18.13 11.05 5.56
CA GLN A 264 18.64 9.74 5.14
C GLN A 264 19.00 9.69 3.65
N LEU A 265 18.40 10.56 2.84
CA LEU A 265 18.61 10.63 1.39
C LEU A 265 19.82 11.48 0.99
N LEU A 266 20.43 12.23 1.92
CA LEU A 266 21.59 13.08 1.61
C LEU A 266 22.75 12.26 1.03
N GLY A 267 23.08 12.52 -0.25
CA GLY A 267 24.15 11.82 -0.97
C GLY A 267 23.84 10.37 -1.33
N ARG A 268 22.60 9.91 -1.14
CA ARG A 268 22.19 8.51 -1.35
C ARG A 268 20.97 8.44 -2.27
N ARG A 269 20.83 7.32 -2.98
CA ARG A 269 19.67 7.09 -3.86
C ARG A 269 18.49 6.53 -3.07
N ALA A 270 17.29 7.00 -3.39
CA ALA A 270 16.06 6.41 -2.91
C ALA A 270 15.87 5.01 -3.49
N TYR A 271 15.26 4.12 -2.72
CA TYR A 271 14.79 2.82 -3.17
C TYR A 271 13.67 2.30 -2.27
N TYR A 272 12.81 1.49 -2.87
CA TYR A 272 11.79 0.70 -2.18
C TYR A 272 11.90 -0.77 -2.60
N ARG A 273 11.68 -1.68 -1.64
CA ARG A 273 11.62 -3.12 -1.87
C ARG A 273 10.37 -3.72 -1.24
N LEU A 274 9.75 -4.63 -1.99
CA LEU A 274 8.76 -5.58 -1.47
C LEU A 274 9.28 -6.98 -1.78
N THR A 275 9.68 -7.71 -0.76
CA THR A 275 10.11 -9.10 -0.88
C THR A 275 9.02 -10.00 -0.31
N VAL A 276 8.70 -11.05 -1.05
CA VAL A 276 7.71 -12.05 -0.67
C VAL A 276 8.38 -13.39 -0.79
N GLU A 277 8.39 -14.13 0.31
CA GLU A 277 8.91 -15.48 0.35
C GLU A 277 7.82 -16.46 0.74
N LEU A 278 7.66 -17.50 -0.07
CA LEU A 278 6.73 -18.59 0.15
C LEU A 278 7.51 -19.89 0.29
N SER A 279 7.14 -20.70 1.29
CA SER A 279 7.53 -22.11 1.37
C SER A 279 6.28 -22.98 1.35
N GLY A 280 6.36 -24.14 0.69
CA GLY A 280 5.22 -25.03 0.52
C GLY A 280 5.55 -26.17 -0.43
N TRP A 281 4.57 -26.59 -1.22
CA TRP A 281 4.63 -27.81 -2.03
C TRP A 281 4.08 -27.60 -3.43
N ARG A 282 4.70 -28.30 -4.39
CA ARG A 282 4.19 -28.51 -5.75
C ARG A 282 4.24 -30.00 -6.04
N GLY A 283 3.09 -30.65 -6.11
CA GLY A 283 2.95 -32.09 -5.93
C GLY A 283 3.63 -32.50 -4.62
N ASP A 284 4.47 -33.54 -4.70
CA ASP A 284 5.24 -34.04 -3.55
C ASP A 284 6.63 -33.38 -3.41
N GLN A 285 6.91 -32.30 -4.15
CA GLN A 285 8.19 -31.60 -4.06
C GLN A 285 8.09 -30.37 -3.17
N PRO A 286 8.93 -30.26 -2.13
CA PRO A 286 9.02 -29.02 -1.36
C PRO A 286 9.56 -27.91 -2.27
N LEU A 287 8.90 -26.77 -2.22
CA LEU A 287 9.24 -25.58 -3.00
C LEU A 287 9.40 -24.40 -2.06
N ARG A 288 10.45 -23.61 -2.28
CA ARG A 288 10.62 -22.31 -1.65
C ARG A 288 10.93 -21.29 -2.74
N GLN A 289 10.15 -20.23 -2.81
CA GLN A 289 10.30 -19.17 -3.81
C GLN A 289 10.34 -17.82 -3.14
N ARG A 290 11.19 -16.94 -3.69
CA ARG A 290 11.21 -15.53 -3.31
C ARG A 290 10.96 -14.66 -4.53
N ALA A 291 9.97 -13.78 -4.42
CA ALA A 291 9.80 -12.65 -5.32
C ALA A 291 10.43 -11.40 -4.71
N VAL A 292 11.16 -10.63 -5.52
CA VAL A 292 11.72 -9.32 -5.13
C VAL A 292 11.23 -8.28 -6.13
N LEU A 293 10.37 -7.39 -5.66
CA LEU A 293 9.94 -6.22 -6.40
C LEU A 293 10.80 -5.02 -5.99
N SER A 294 11.37 -4.34 -7.00
CA SER A 294 12.25 -3.19 -6.86
C SER A 294 11.62 -1.95 -7.47
N SER A 295 11.64 -0.85 -6.72
CA SER A 295 11.20 0.47 -7.17
C SER A 295 12.10 1.57 -6.60
N ALA A 296 11.96 2.79 -7.11
CA ALA A 296 12.52 3.99 -6.49
C ALA A 296 11.73 4.39 -5.23
N ASP A 297 10.42 4.19 -5.25
CA ASP A 297 9.49 4.55 -4.16
C ASP A 297 8.25 3.63 -4.15
N SER A 298 7.47 3.71 -3.07
CA SER A 298 6.19 3.02 -2.91
C SER A 298 5.01 3.76 -3.56
N TYR A 299 5.17 5.02 -3.96
CA TYR A 299 4.09 5.88 -4.44
C TYR A 299 3.66 5.50 -5.85
N GLY A 300 4.60 5.30 -6.79
CA GLY A 300 4.28 4.86 -8.14
C GLY A 300 3.67 3.46 -8.18
N LEU A 301 4.12 2.58 -7.30
CA LEU A 301 3.54 1.25 -7.13
C LEU A 301 2.10 1.34 -6.61
N SER A 302 1.87 2.17 -5.60
CA SER A 302 0.52 2.38 -5.04
C SER A 302 -0.42 2.98 -6.08
N ALA A 303 0.06 3.94 -6.87
CA ALA A 303 -0.70 4.52 -7.98
C ALA A 303 -1.14 3.46 -8.99
N THR A 304 -0.25 2.52 -9.33
CA THR A 304 -0.56 1.43 -10.27
C THR A 304 -1.70 0.55 -9.77
N VAL A 305 -1.68 0.16 -8.49
CA VAL A 305 -2.77 -0.62 -7.89
C VAL A 305 -4.07 0.18 -7.87
N ALA A 306 -4.01 1.47 -7.56
CA ALA A 306 -5.17 2.36 -7.53
C ALA A 306 -5.79 2.58 -8.92
N VAL A 307 -4.96 2.71 -9.97
CA VAL A 307 -5.40 2.80 -11.36
C VAL A 307 -6.04 1.48 -11.79
N CYS A 308 -5.43 0.32 -11.48
CA CYS A 308 -6.04 -0.98 -11.76
C CYS A 308 -7.43 -1.14 -11.11
N ALA A 309 -7.57 -0.71 -9.85
CA ALA A 309 -8.87 -0.71 -9.17
C ALA A 309 -9.89 0.23 -9.84
N THR A 310 -9.44 1.39 -10.31
CA THR A 310 -10.28 2.35 -11.03
C THR A 310 -10.81 1.76 -12.34
N LEU A 311 -9.92 1.16 -13.13
CA LEU A 311 -10.27 0.51 -14.40
C LEU A 311 -11.21 -0.68 -14.17
N GLN A 312 -10.96 -1.51 -13.16
CA GLN A 312 -11.83 -2.62 -12.80
C GLN A 312 -13.28 -2.19 -12.54
N LEU A 313 -13.49 -1.04 -11.88
CA LEU A 313 -14.84 -0.51 -11.62
C LEU A 313 -15.49 0.16 -12.83
N LEU A 314 -14.68 0.65 -13.78
CA LEU A 314 -15.19 1.16 -15.07
C LEU A 314 -15.61 0.00 -15.99
N ASP A 315 -14.84 -1.08 -16.00
CA ASP A 315 -15.04 -2.23 -16.89
C ASP A 315 -16.11 -3.19 -16.39
N ASP A 316 -16.40 -3.21 -15.08
CA ASP A 316 -17.46 -4.03 -14.49
C ASP A 316 -18.59 -3.17 -13.84
N PRO A 317 -19.57 -2.71 -14.64
CA PRO A 317 -20.76 -2.03 -14.11
C PRO A 317 -21.64 -2.91 -13.21
N ALA A 318 -21.42 -4.23 -13.17
CA ALA A 318 -22.14 -5.16 -12.32
C ALA A 318 -21.50 -5.29 -10.93
N TRP A 319 -20.31 -4.74 -10.69
CA TRP A 319 -19.63 -4.78 -9.40
C TRP A 319 -20.49 -4.15 -8.28
N ARG A 320 -20.54 -4.78 -7.11
CA ARG A 320 -21.33 -4.31 -5.95
C ARG A 320 -20.55 -4.42 -4.65
N GLY A 321 -20.88 -3.52 -3.73
CA GLY A 321 -20.34 -3.53 -2.37
C GLY A 321 -18.90 -3.01 -2.29
N ALA A 322 -18.38 -3.04 -1.06
CA ALA A 322 -17.04 -2.55 -0.73
C ALA A 322 -16.10 -3.72 -0.47
N HIS A 323 -14.93 -3.70 -1.10
CA HIS A 323 -13.95 -4.77 -1.04
C HIS A 323 -12.53 -4.23 -0.84
N TRP A 324 -11.67 -5.04 -0.25
CA TRP A 324 -10.24 -4.78 -0.23
C TRP A 324 -9.64 -5.09 -1.60
N ALA A 325 -8.81 -4.18 -2.13
CA ALA A 325 -8.12 -4.40 -3.40
C ALA A 325 -7.28 -5.68 -3.38
N GLY A 326 -6.60 -5.92 -2.25
CA GLY A 326 -5.80 -7.12 -2.01
C GLY A 326 -6.58 -8.44 -2.10
N ASP A 327 -7.89 -8.41 -1.90
CA ASP A 327 -8.78 -9.57 -1.91
C ASP A 327 -9.50 -9.72 -3.26
N CYS A 328 -9.90 -8.60 -3.90
CA CYS A 328 -10.80 -8.62 -5.05
C CYS A 328 -10.13 -8.39 -6.42
N LEU A 329 -8.98 -7.72 -6.50
CA LEU A 329 -8.30 -7.53 -7.78
C LEU A 329 -7.65 -8.83 -8.25
N ALA A 330 -7.59 -9.01 -9.57
CA ALA A 330 -6.84 -10.08 -10.20
C ALA A 330 -5.32 -9.83 -10.02
N PRO A 331 -4.60 -10.66 -9.24
CA PRO A 331 -3.18 -10.49 -9.02
C PRO A 331 -2.38 -10.46 -10.33
N GLU A 332 -2.74 -11.29 -11.31
CA GLU A 332 -2.08 -11.39 -12.60
C GLU A 332 -2.11 -10.05 -13.36
N SER A 333 -3.30 -9.45 -13.49
CA SER A 333 -3.48 -8.16 -14.16
C SER A 333 -2.71 -7.02 -13.47
N VAL A 334 -2.69 -6.99 -12.14
CA VAL A 334 -1.97 -5.94 -11.39
C VAL A 334 -0.46 -6.11 -11.52
N ILE A 335 0.05 -7.34 -11.44
CA ILE A 335 1.49 -7.60 -11.61
C ILE A 335 1.93 -7.30 -13.05
N GLU A 336 1.12 -7.63 -14.06
CA GLU A 336 1.38 -7.26 -15.45
C GLU A 336 1.42 -5.73 -15.66
N ALA A 337 0.45 -5.00 -15.10
CA ALA A 337 0.43 -3.54 -15.14
C ALA A 337 1.68 -2.92 -14.47
N LEU A 338 2.10 -3.48 -13.33
CA LEU A 338 3.33 -3.08 -12.66
C LEU A 338 4.55 -3.31 -13.54
N GLN A 339 4.69 -4.48 -14.15
CA GLN A 339 5.83 -4.82 -15.02
C GLN A 339 5.88 -4.00 -16.32
N ALA A 340 4.71 -3.59 -16.84
CA ALA A 340 4.62 -2.71 -18.00
C ALA A 340 4.92 -1.24 -17.66
N GLY A 341 4.64 -0.83 -16.42
CA GLY A 341 4.83 0.54 -15.95
C GLY A 341 6.26 0.86 -15.51
N SER A 342 6.59 2.16 -15.51
CA SER A 342 7.91 2.66 -15.08
C SER A 342 8.12 2.63 -13.56
N ALA A 343 7.05 2.46 -12.78
CA ALA A 343 7.11 2.39 -11.32
C ALA A 343 7.82 1.11 -10.82
N CYS A 344 7.67 -0.02 -11.52
CA CYS A 344 8.41 -1.24 -11.21
C CYS A 344 9.73 -1.25 -11.98
N GLN A 345 10.85 -1.07 -11.29
CA GLN A 345 12.17 -1.15 -11.91
C GLN A 345 12.56 -2.59 -12.24
N ALA A 346 12.17 -3.54 -11.38
CA ALA A 346 12.38 -4.96 -11.60
C ALA A 346 11.46 -5.80 -10.71
N LEU A 347 11.02 -6.95 -11.24
CA LEU A 347 10.42 -8.03 -10.47
C LEU A 347 11.16 -9.31 -10.80
N SER A 348 11.89 -9.87 -9.84
CA SER A 348 12.60 -11.15 -10.00
C SER A 348 11.99 -12.22 -9.12
N ILE A 349 12.05 -13.46 -9.59
CA ILE A 349 11.66 -14.66 -8.82
C ILE A 349 12.84 -15.61 -8.79
N VAL A 350 13.17 -16.11 -7.61
CA VAL A 350 14.20 -17.12 -7.43
C VAL A 350 13.64 -18.33 -6.68
N ASN A 351 13.97 -19.53 -7.16
CA ASN A 351 13.77 -20.77 -6.41
C ASN A 351 14.91 -20.89 -5.40
N LEU A 352 14.57 -20.98 -4.12
CA LEU A 352 15.53 -21.18 -3.06
C LEU A 352 15.72 -22.70 -2.88
N THR A 353 16.94 -23.18 -3.06
CA THR A 353 17.27 -24.58 -2.74
C THR A 353 17.21 -24.76 -1.23
N SER A 354 16.82 -25.96 -0.78
CA SER A 354 16.75 -26.34 0.63
C SER A 354 18.11 -26.38 1.35
N ALA A 355 19.22 -25.98 0.69
CA ALA A 355 20.59 -26.17 1.15
C ALA A 355 21.21 -24.97 1.91
N THR A 356 20.48 -23.89 2.17
CA THR A 356 21.03 -22.70 2.87
C THR A 356 20.58 -22.58 4.33
N LEU A 357 20.71 -23.68 5.09
CA LEU A 357 20.50 -23.68 6.55
C LEU A 357 21.73 -24.14 7.36
N SER A 358 22.93 -24.16 6.78
CA SER A 358 24.11 -24.72 7.45
C SER A 358 25.41 -23.93 7.25
N LEU A 359 25.41 -22.60 7.41
CA LEU A 359 26.66 -21.81 7.40
C LEU A 359 26.72 -20.64 8.41
N GLU A 360 25.94 -20.63 9.50
CA GLU A 360 26.07 -19.60 10.54
C GLU A 360 26.22 -20.11 11.99
N GLU A 361 26.47 -21.41 12.23
CA GLU A 361 26.71 -21.94 13.59
C GLU A 361 28.12 -22.47 13.88
N GLU A 362 29.10 -22.32 12.98
CA GLU A 362 30.50 -22.64 13.33
C GLU A 362 31.43 -21.45 13.08
N GLY A 363 31.70 -20.71 14.15
CA GLY A 363 32.64 -19.60 14.16
C GLY A 363 32.96 -19.07 15.56
N VAL A 364 33.03 -19.94 16.57
CA VAL A 364 33.73 -19.64 17.83
C VAL A 364 34.88 -20.63 17.95
N LEU A 365 36.09 -20.12 17.69
CA LEU A 365 37.32 -20.60 18.30
C LEU A 365 38.07 -19.40 18.87
#